data_AF-A0A495RXV0-F1
#
_entry.id   AF-A0A495RXV0-F1
#
_cell.length_a   1.000
_cell.length_b   1.000
_cell.length_c   1.000
_cell.angle_alpha   90.00
_cell.angle_beta   90.00
_cell.angle_gamma   90.00
#
_symmetry.space_group_name_H-M   'P 1'
#
loop_
_entity.id
_entity.type
_entity.pdbx_description
1 polymer ?
#
loop_
_entity_poly.entity_id
_entity_poly.type
_entity_poly.pdbx_seq_one_letter_code
_entity_poly.pdbx_strand_id
1 'polypeptide(L)'
;MKQIYSLFFLFLFTAGFAQAPAGYYTNATGTGYTLKTQLYNIIKDHTVQNYAGLYVTYETSDIDNYFENDGSVLDMYSENPSGTDPYIYTIATTQRCGNYTNEGDCYNREHIIPQSVFNEQSPMVSDAHFITPTDGKVNGIRSNYPHSVVATATQTTLNGSKLGESTTVGYTGPVFEPIDEFKGDIARMYFYFATRYENTVAGYNYPMFNNSTGKVFTTAFLNQLLAWHNQDPVSAREIARNNAIYARQNNRNPYIDNPSYVAAVWTTQPADTEAPTAATNLAVTTTTSNAITLTWTAATDNIAVTGYDLYVDNTLKSTHTGLTATVSGLLASTSYNFYLIARDDERNSSVASAIVTGTTTATPTSGSGATELFFSEYVEGSGFNKALEIANFTGAVVNLTGYSIRKQSNGAGAWSAGLNLTGTLNSGAVFVLVDPQMATTCYPVANANLSSAQEAYNGNDPMGLFKNGVLIDIIGKFDGGSTNFAADVTLRRKSSITGPNTTFDKTAEWDSYPNNTCDGIGSHSLATLSNVDFDTNEFNIYPNPSNGNVKINFENSNEKYSVQVFSVLGQKVFEKEYTNSSSATVNNLQKGVYLVKITNDNKSVTKKLIVN
;
A
#
# COMPACT_ATOMS: atom_id res chain seq x y z
N MET A 1 -8.00 -74.49 -56.31
CA MET A 1 -8.87 -73.32 -56.54
C MET A 1 -10.23 -73.57 -55.90
N LYS A 2 -10.56 -72.79 -54.87
CA LYS A 2 -11.91 -72.26 -54.56
C LYS A 2 -11.76 -71.44 -53.27
N GLN A 3 -11.70 -70.12 -53.45
CA GLN A 3 -11.64 -69.16 -52.36
C GLN A 3 -13.05 -68.98 -51.78
N ILE A 4 -13.16 -69.02 -50.46
CA ILE A 4 -14.37 -68.69 -49.71
C ILE A 4 -14.14 -67.27 -49.19
N TYR A 5 -14.94 -66.31 -49.68
CA TYR A 5 -14.96 -64.95 -49.17
C TYR A 5 -16.06 -64.85 -48.10
N SER A 6 -15.66 -64.61 -46.85
CA SER A 6 -16.56 -64.25 -45.76
C SER A 6 -16.86 -62.75 -45.85
N LEU A 7 -18.13 -62.40 -46.02
CA LEU A 7 -18.61 -61.01 -45.97
C LEU A 7 -18.83 -60.64 -44.49
N PHE A 8 -17.98 -59.77 -43.94
CA PHE A 8 -18.20 -59.12 -42.65
C PHE A 8 -18.88 -57.77 -42.92
N PHE A 9 -20.13 -57.61 -42.48
CA PHE A 9 -20.81 -56.31 -42.48
C PHE A 9 -20.28 -55.48 -41.31
N LEU A 10 -19.47 -54.46 -41.62
CA LEU A 10 -19.00 -53.48 -40.66
C LEU A 10 -20.04 -52.35 -40.56
N PHE A 11 -20.85 -52.34 -39.49
CA PHE A 11 -21.62 -51.16 -39.13
C PHE A 11 -20.67 -50.11 -38.55
N LEU A 12 -20.31 -49.10 -39.35
CA LEU A 12 -19.68 -47.87 -38.85
C LEU A 12 -20.75 -47.05 -38.11
N PHE A 13 -20.71 -47.06 -36.79
CA PHE A 13 -21.30 -46.01 -35.98
C PHE A 13 -20.29 -44.85 -35.91
N THR A 14 -20.53 -43.78 -36.69
CA THR A 14 -19.85 -42.50 -36.48
C THR A 14 -20.56 -41.77 -35.34
N ALA A 15 -20.08 -41.94 -34.11
CA ALA A 15 -20.43 -41.03 -33.02
C ALA A 15 -19.78 -39.67 -33.34
N GLY A 16 -20.59 -38.66 -33.67
CA GLY A 16 -20.11 -37.31 -33.90
C GLY A 16 -19.69 -36.67 -32.58
N PHE A 17 -18.41 -36.79 -32.22
CA PHE A 17 -17.83 -35.95 -31.17
C PHE A 17 -17.76 -34.52 -31.72
N ALA A 18 -18.65 -33.65 -31.27
CA ALA A 18 -18.47 -32.23 -31.55
C ALA A 18 -17.17 -31.80 -30.85
N GLN A 19 -16.14 -31.50 -31.63
CA GLN A 19 -14.93 -30.82 -31.17
C GLN A 19 -15.14 -29.30 -31.32
N ALA A 20 -14.20 -28.50 -30.81
CA ALA A 20 -14.21 -27.05 -31.05
C ALA A 20 -14.39 -26.78 -32.57
N PRO A 21 -15.13 -25.73 -32.96
CA PRO A 21 -15.32 -25.42 -34.38
C PRO A 21 -14.00 -25.38 -35.13
N ALA A 22 -14.00 -25.84 -36.39
CA ALA A 22 -12.78 -25.81 -37.20
C ALA A 22 -12.20 -24.38 -37.23
N GLY A 23 -10.92 -24.26 -36.87
CA GLY A 23 -10.21 -22.98 -36.82
C GLY A 23 -10.44 -22.14 -35.54
N TYR A 24 -11.19 -22.62 -34.55
CA TYR A 24 -11.48 -21.88 -33.32
C TYR A 24 -10.21 -21.42 -32.57
N TYR A 25 -9.14 -22.23 -32.60
CA TYR A 25 -7.86 -21.94 -31.95
C TYR A 25 -6.74 -21.51 -32.91
N THR A 26 -7.04 -21.09 -34.14
CA THR A 26 -6.01 -20.76 -35.16
C THR A 26 -5.00 -19.71 -34.68
N ASN A 27 -5.41 -18.80 -33.80
CA ASN A 27 -4.58 -17.72 -33.28
C ASN A 27 -3.83 -18.07 -31.98
N ALA A 28 -3.97 -19.29 -31.46
CA ALA A 28 -3.32 -19.75 -30.23
C ALA A 28 -1.99 -20.47 -30.55
N THR A 29 -1.00 -19.71 -31.00
CA THR A 29 0.28 -20.22 -31.52
C THR A 29 1.49 -19.97 -30.62
N GLY A 30 1.31 -19.19 -29.55
CA GLY A 30 2.38 -18.81 -28.62
C GLY A 30 2.72 -19.89 -27.60
N THR A 31 3.47 -19.50 -26.58
CA THR A 31 3.73 -20.27 -25.36
C THR A 31 3.68 -19.35 -24.14
N GLY A 32 3.68 -19.92 -22.94
CA GLY A 32 3.60 -19.20 -21.67
C GLY A 32 2.41 -18.24 -21.59
N TYR A 33 2.63 -17.07 -21.02
CA TYR A 33 1.57 -16.07 -20.92
C TYR A 33 1.19 -15.44 -22.25
N THR A 34 2.04 -15.47 -23.28
CA THR A 34 1.63 -15.08 -24.64
C THR A 34 0.52 -15.99 -25.16
N LEU A 35 0.64 -17.31 -24.96
CA LEU A 35 -0.43 -18.24 -25.30
C LEU A 35 -1.68 -18.00 -24.46
N LYS A 36 -1.51 -17.71 -23.16
CA LYS A 36 -2.63 -17.35 -22.27
C LYS A 36 -3.43 -16.16 -22.82
N THR A 37 -2.75 -15.06 -23.17
CA THR A 37 -3.38 -13.86 -23.73
C THR A 37 -4.05 -14.13 -25.08
N GLN A 38 -3.48 -15.00 -25.92
CA GLN A 38 -4.11 -15.41 -27.17
C GLN A 38 -5.41 -16.20 -26.91
N LEU A 39 -5.38 -17.14 -25.96
CA LEU A 39 -6.57 -17.89 -25.53
C LEU A 39 -7.63 -16.98 -24.91
N TYR A 40 -7.23 -16.04 -24.04
CA TYR A 40 -8.10 -14.98 -23.52
C TYR A 40 -8.83 -14.26 -24.65
N ASN A 41 -8.10 -13.79 -25.67
CA ASN A 41 -8.71 -13.09 -26.80
C ASN A 41 -9.71 -13.93 -27.60
N ILE A 42 -9.55 -15.26 -27.62
CA ILE A 42 -10.49 -16.19 -28.26
C ILE A 42 -11.77 -16.36 -27.42
N ILE A 43 -11.64 -16.45 -26.08
CA ILE A 43 -12.74 -16.85 -25.19
C ILE A 43 -13.38 -15.71 -24.39
N LYS A 44 -12.82 -14.50 -24.44
CA LYS A 44 -13.26 -13.34 -23.66
C LYS A 44 -14.66 -12.86 -24.01
N ASP A 45 -15.07 -13.05 -25.26
CA ASP A 45 -16.42 -12.68 -25.70
C ASP A 45 -17.29 -13.93 -25.67
N HIS A 46 -18.42 -13.85 -24.97
CA HIS A 46 -19.37 -14.95 -24.84
C HIS A 46 -20.78 -14.41 -24.59
N THR A 47 -21.79 -15.22 -24.88
CA THR A 47 -23.18 -14.94 -24.54
C THR A 47 -23.37 -15.07 -23.03
N VAL A 48 -23.45 -13.94 -22.35
CA VAL A 48 -23.69 -13.87 -20.91
C VAL A 48 -25.11 -14.34 -20.61
N GLN A 49 -25.23 -15.43 -19.86
CA GLN A 49 -26.51 -15.91 -19.34
C GLN A 49 -26.84 -15.18 -18.04
N ASN A 50 -28.11 -15.08 -17.68
CA ASN A 50 -28.47 -14.64 -16.32
C ASN A 50 -28.19 -15.76 -15.31
N TYR A 51 -28.16 -15.41 -14.02
CA TYR A 51 -27.83 -16.38 -12.96
C TYR A 51 -28.81 -17.56 -12.84
N ALA A 52 -30.08 -17.37 -13.21
CA ALA A 52 -31.06 -18.46 -13.27
C ALA A 52 -30.86 -19.37 -14.50
N GLY A 53 -30.24 -18.85 -15.56
CA GLY A 53 -29.95 -19.53 -16.81
C GLY A 53 -28.93 -20.66 -16.67
N LEU A 54 -28.14 -20.67 -15.60
CA LEU A 54 -27.28 -21.81 -15.26
C LEU A 54 -28.07 -23.12 -15.14
N TYR A 55 -29.25 -23.08 -14.49
CA TYR A 55 -30.07 -24.27 -14.37
C TYR A 55 -30.57 -24.82 -15.71
N VAL A 56 -30.79 -23.95 -16.69
CA VAL A 56 -31.15 -24.35 -18.06
C VAL A 56 -29.94 -24.93 -18.79
N THR A 57 -28.74 -24.44 -18.48
CA THR A 57 -27.50 -25.01 -19.03
C THR A 57 -27.27 -26.44 -18.52
N TYR A 58 -27.50 -26.68 -17.22
CA TYR A 58 -27.34 -27.99 -16.58
C TYR A 58 -28.22 -29.09 -17.15
N GLU A 59 -29.37 -28.75 -17.77
CA GLU A 59 -30.24 -29.71 -18.47
C GLU A 59 -29.53 -30.43 -19.63
N THR A 60 -28.38 -29.89 -20.06
CA THR A 60 -27.58 -30.44 -21.16
C THR A 60 -26.10 -30.64 -20.80
N SER A 61 -25.56 -29.88 -19.85
CA SER A 61 -24.12 -29.89 -19.54
C SER A 61 -23.72 -30.79 -18.37
N ASP A 62 -24.63 -31.05 -17.43
CA ASP A 62 -24.32 -31.71 -16.16
C ASP A 62 -25.38 -32.79 -15.84
N ILE A 63 -25.75 -33.58 -16.85
CA ILE A 63 -26.58 -34.79 -16.68
C ILE A 63 -25.66 -36.01 -16.62
N ASP A 64 -25.86 -36.88 -15.64
CA ASP A 64 -25.09 -38.11 -15.52
C ASP A 64 -25.47 -39.11 -16.61
N ASN A 65 -24.58 -39.21 -17.58
CA ASN A 65 -24.55 -40.19 -18.66
C ASN A 65 -23.17 -40.88 -18.70
N TYR A 66 -22.46 -40.96 -17.57
CA TYR A 66 -21.07 -41.40 -17.53
C TYR A 66 -20.80 -42.42 -16.44
N PHE A 67 -21.39 -42.25 -15.26
CA PHE A 67 -21.23 -43.17 -14.14
C PHE A 67 -22.41 -44.15 -14.10
N GLU A 68 -23.44 -43.92 -13.30
CA GLU A 68 -24.65 -44.74 -13.23
C GLU A 68 -25.51 -44.67 -14.50
N ASN A 69 -25.38 -43.58 -15.28
CA ASN A 69 -26.17 -43.34 -16.48
C ASN A 69 -27.68 -43.30 -16.21
N ASP A 70 -28.07 -42.74 -15.06
CA ASP A 70 -29.46 -42.72 -14.60
C ASP A 70 -30.22 -41.44 -14.98
N GLY A 71 -29.55 -40.49 -15.63
CA GLY A 71 -30.12 -39.22 -16.06
C GLY A 71 -30.31 -38.21 -14.91
N SER A 72 -29.71 -38.46 -13.76
CA SER A 72 -29.63 -37.50 -12.66
C SER A 72 -28.73 -36.31 -13.00
N VAL A 73 -28.73 -35.30 -12.15
CA VAL A 73 -27.79 -34.19 -12.19
C VAL A 73 -26.44 -34.70 -11.70
N LEU A 74 -25.41 -34.58 -12.53
CA LEU A 74 -24.05 -34.94 -12.17
C LEU A 74 -23.48 -33.88 -11.23
N ASP A 75 -23.46 -34.20 -9.95
CA ASP A 75 -22.86 -33.40 -8.88
C ASP A 75 -21.51 -34.00 -8.45
N MET A 76 -20.43 -33.28 -8.75
CA MET A 76 -19.05 -33.70 -8.45
C MET A 76 -18.79 -33.93 -6.95
N TYR A 77 -19.67 -33.45 -6.07
CA TYR A 77 -19.57 -33.62 -4.62
C TYR A 77 -20.53 -34.66 -4.03
N SER A 78 -21.42 -35.24 -4.83
CA SER A 78 -22.21 -36.42 -4.43
C SER A 78 -21.72 -37.68 -5.13
N GLU A 79 -21.21 -37.53 -6.35
CA GLU A 79 -20.86 -38.62 -7.24
C GLU A 79 -19.92 -39.64 -6.58
N ASN A 80 -20.24 -40.91 -6.72
CA ASN A 80 -19.41 -42.04 -6.37
C ASN A 80 -19.02 -42.83 -7.63
N PRO A 81 -17.83 -42.61 -8.20
CA PRO A 81 -17.42 -43.24 -9.48
C PRO A 81 -17.35 -44.77 -9.46
N SER A 82 -17.43 -45.39 -8.28
CA SER A 82 -17.27 -46.84 -8.08
C SER A 82 -18.57 -47.57 -7.68
N GLY A 83 -19.69 -46.85 -7.59
CA GLY A 83 -21.00 -47.43 -7.27
C GLY A 83 -21.99 -46.35 -6.86
N THR A 84 -23.20 -46.75 -6.46
CA THR A 84 -24.31 -45.80 -6.33
C THR A 84 -24.02 -44.57 -5.46
N ASP A 85 -24.45 -43.44 -5.98
CA ASP A 85 -24.46 -42.16 -5.29
C ASP A 85 -25.19 -42.21 -3.94
N PRO A 86 -24.70 -41.47 -2.93
CA PRO A 86 -25.36 -41.36 -1.63
C PRO A 86 -26.73 -40.70 -1.73
N TYR A 87 -26.93 -39.85 -2.74
CA TYR A 87 -28.18 -39.19 -3.09
C TYR A 87 -28.08 -38.67 -4.53
N ILE A 88 -29.23 -38.57 -5.22
CA ILE A 88 -29.30 -38.08 -6.61
C ILE A 88 -30.34 -36.97 -6.73
N TYR A 89 -30.15 -36.11 -7.73
CA TYR A 89 -31.10 -35.06 -8.08
C TYR A 89 -31.59 -35.22 -9.51
N THR A 90 -32.86 -34.95 -9.74
CA THR A 90 -33.38 -34.67 -11.09
C THR A 90 -33.24 -33.18 -11.38
N ILE A 91 -33.34 -32.81 -12.65
CA ILE A 91 -33.29 -31.41 -13.08
C ILE A 91 -34.52 -30.58 -12.65
N ALA A 92 -35.49 -31.20 -11.99
CA ALA A 92 -36.73 -30.58 -11.57
C ALA A 92 -36.50 -29.36 -10.67
N THR A 93 -37.28 -28.30 -10.90
CA THR A 93 -37.19 -27.05 -10.13
C THR A 93 -37.43 -27.23 -8.63
N THR A 94 -38.17 -28.28 -8.24
CA THR A 94 -38.49 -28.62 -6.85
C THR A 94 -37.30 -29.18 -6.07
N GLN A 95 -36.21 -29.60 -6.73
CA GLN A 95 -34.99 -30.09 -6.08
C GLN A 95 -33.89 -29.03 -5.98
N ARG A 96 -34.20 -27.78 -6.35
CA ARG A 96 -33.28 -26.63 -6.27
C ARG A 96 -33.55 -25.84 -5.00
N CYS A 97 -32.51 -25.35 -4.32
CA CYS A 97 -32.71 -24.58 -3.08
C CYS A 97 -31.62 -23.54 -2.78
N GLY A 98 -31.91 -22.69 -1.80
CA GLY A 98 -30.92 -21.84 -1.12
C GLY A 98 -30.78 -22.13 0.38
N ASN A 99 -31.61 -23.04 0.93
CA ASN A 99 -31.60 -23.44 2.33
C ASN A 99 -31.54 -24.97 2.40
N TYR A 100 -30.68 -25.50 3.26
CA TYR A 100 -30.40 -26.93 3.40
C TYR A 100 -29.89 -27.20 4.83
N THR A 101 -30.13 -28.41 5.33
CA THR A 101 -29.65 -28.87 6.64
C THR A 101 -28.70 -30.04 6.49
N ASN A 102 -29.06 -31.00 5.63
CA ASN A 102 -28.34 -32.26 5.38
C ASN A 102 -27.91 -32.36 3.91
N GLU A 103 -26.91 -33.21 3.66
CA GLU A 103 -26.60 -33.67 2.30
C GLU A 103 -27.80 -34.43 1.74
N GLY A 104 -28.12 -34.25 0.46
CA GLY A 104 -29.27 -34.86 -0.22
C GLY A 104 -30.57 -34.05 -0.15
N ASP A 105 -30.61 -32.92 0.56
CA ASP A 105 -31.82 -32.10 0.68
C ASP A 105 -32.23 -31.49 -0.69
N CYS A 106 -31.26 -30.96 -1.43
CA CYS A 106 -31.44 -30.22 -2.67
C CYS A 106 -30.10 -29.75 -3.23
N TYR A 107 -30.05 -29.48 -4.54
CA TYR A 107 -28.86 -28.94 -5.20
C TYR A 107 -28.97 -27.43 -5.45
N ASN A 108 -27.82 -26.77 -5.56
CA ASN A 108 -27.65 -25.37 -5.94
C ASN A 108 -26.49 -25.22 -6.95
N ARG A 109 -25.82 -24.07 -6.96
CA ARG A 109 -24.72 -23.74 -7.90
C ARG A 109 -23.45 -23.55 -7.10
N GLU A 110 -22.43 -24.34 -7.39
CA GLU A 110 -21.09 -24.17 -6.84
C GLU A 110 -20.26 -23.29 -7.77
N HIS A 111 -19.75 -22.18 -7.24
CA HIS A 111 -18.77 -21.37 -7.93
C HIS A 111 -17.38 -21.84 -7.51
N ILE A 112 -16.68 -22.58 -8.37
CA ILE A 112 -15.34 -23.10 -8.05
C ILE A 112 -14.37 -21.99 -7.63
N ILE A 113 -14.50 -20.81 -8.24
CA ILE A 113 -13.98 -19.55 -7.71
C ILE A 113 -15.13 -18.85 -6.97
N PRO A 114 -15.11 -18.71 -5.63
CA PRO A 114 -16.27 -18.22 -4.87
C PRO A 114 -16.76 -16.86 -5.36
N GLN A 115 -18.07 -16.64 -5.41
CA GLN A 115 -18.65 -15.37 -5.89
C GLN A 115 -18.21 -14.13 -5.10
N SER A 116 -17.82 -14.30 -3.83
CA SER A 116 -17.27 -13.24 -2.99
C SER A 116 -15.93 -12.70 -3.48
N VAL A 117 -15.17 -13.48 -4.27
CA VAL A 117 -13.86 -13.09 -4.81
C VAL A 117 -13.98 -11.96 -5.84
N PHE A 118 -15.10 -11.93 -6.55
CA PHE A 118 -15.38 -10.96 -7.62
C PHE A 118 -16.65 -10.14 -7.37
N ASN A 119 -17.12 -10.07 -6.12
CA ASN A 119 -18.29 -9.29 -5.70
C ASN A 119 -19.56 -9.58 -6.52
N GLU A 120 -19.79 -10.86 -6.85
CA GLU A 120 -20.96 -11.33 -7.62
C GLU A 120 -21.13 -10.63 -8.99
N GLN A 121 -20.05 -10.04 -9.52
CA GLN A 121 -20.12 -9.26 -10.75
C GLN A 121 -20.33 -10.14 -11.99
N SER A 122 -21.13 -9.61 -12.91
CA SER A 122 -21.24 -10.14 -14.27
C SER A 122 -19.95 -9.85 -15.07
N PRO A 123 -19.49 -10.76 -15.94
CA PRO A 123 -20.15 -12.00 -16.34
C PRO A 123 -19.75 -13.24 -15.53
N MET A 124 -18.88 -13.10 -14.52
CA MET A 124 -18.37 -14.23 -13.72
C MET A 124 -19.47 -14.97 -12.98
N VAL A 125 -20.43 -14.25 -12.41
CA VAL A 125 -21.49 -14.84 -11.57
C VAL A 125 -22.32 -15.91 -12.27
N SER A 126 -22.34 -15.96 -13.60
CA SER A 126 -23.17 -16.86 -14.40
C SER A 126 -22.42 -17.62 -15.52
N ASP A 127 -21.09 -17.66 -15.47
CA ASP A 127 -20.29 -18.42 -16.44
C ASP A 127 -20.20 -19.91 -16.06
N ALA A 128 -20.92 -20.75 -16.80
CA ALA A 128 -21.03 -22.18 -16.53
C ALA A 128 -19.70 -22.94 -16.64
N HIS A 129 -18.67 -22.40 -17.28
CA HIS A 129 -17.39 -23.10 -17.41
C HIS A 129 -16.69 -23.34 -16.06
N PHE A 130 -17.01 -22.57 -15.01
CA PHE A 130 -16.51 -22.80 -13.65
C PHE A 130 -17.61 -22.90 -12.58
N ILE A 131 -18.88 -22.97 -13.00
CA ILE A 131 -20.02 -23.09 -12.08
C ILE A 131 -20.78 -24.37 -12.37
N THR A 132 -20.78 -25.30 -11.41
CA THR A 132 -21.39 -26.64 -11.52
C THR A 132 -22.63 -26.73 -10.65
N PRO A 133 -23.60 -27.62 -10.96
CA PRO A 133 -24.60 -27.98 -9.97
C PRO A 133 -23.93 -28.78 -8.85
N THR A 134 -24.39 -28.57 -7.62
CA THR A 134 -23.94 -29.39 -6.49
C THR A 134 -24.94 -29.43 -5.35
N ASP A 135 -24.85 -30.41 -4.48
CA ASP A 135 -25.52 -30.46 -3.20
C ASP A 135 -25.36 -29.17 -2.40
N GLY A 136 -26.49 -28.63 -1.93
CA GLY A 136 -26.49 -27.37 -1.20
C GLY A 136 -25.67 -27.44 0.09
N LYS A 137 -25.75 -28.54 0.84
CA LYS A 137 -25.02 -28.72 2.08
C LYS A 137 -23.52 -28.82 1.83
N VAL A 138 -23.09 -29.59 0.84
CA VAL A 138 -21.65 -29.71 0.52
C VAL A 138 -21.09 -28.38 0.00
N ASN A 139 -21.83 -27.64 -0.82
CA ASN A 139 -21.46 -26.27 -1.19
C ASN A 139 -21.28 -25.38 0.06
N GLY A 140 -22.22 -25.45 1.00
CA GLY A 140 -22.13 -24.74 2.27
C GLY A 140 -20.93 -25.14 3.14
N ILE A 141 -20.54 -26.42 3.13
CA ILE A 141 -19.33 -26.95 3.78
C ILE A 141 -18.08 -26.36 3.13
N ARG A 142 -18.02 -26.37 1.80
CA ARG A 142 -16.91 -25.83 1.02
C ARG A 142 -16.75 -24.31 1.25
N SER A 143 -17.84 -23.57 1.39
CA SER A 143 -17.85 -22.13 1.66
C SER A 143 -17.04 -21.34 0.62
N ASN A 144 -16.11 -20.48 1.06
CA ASN A 144 -15.16 -19.78 0.19
C ASN A 144 -13.73 -20.35 0.29
N TYR A 145 -13.59 -21.58 0.79
CA TYR A 145 -12.28 -22.17 0.99
C TYR A 145 -11.64 -22.62 -0.32
N PRO A 146 -10.31 -22.48 -0.45
CA PRO A 146 -9.61 -22.91 -1.65
C PRO A 146 -9.55 -24.43 -1.75
N HIS A 147 -9.50 -24.91 -2.99
CA HIS A 147 -9.35 -26.32 -3.27
C HIS A 147 -7.90 -26.75 -3.05
N SER A 148 -7.69 -27.72 -2.18
CA SER A 148 -6.37 -28.28 -1.88
C SER A 148 -6.46 -29.63 -1.21
N VAL A 149 -5.31 -30.29 -1.08
CA VAL A 149 -5.18 -31.53 -0.31
C VAL A 149 -5.33 -31.22 1.18
N VAL A 150 -6.18 -31.99 1.85
CA VAL A 150 -6.43 -31.88 3.29
C VAL A 150 -5.43 -32.76 4.04
N ALA A 151 -4.63 -32.14 4.91
CA ALA A 151 -3.70 -32.82 5.81
C ALA A 151 -4.46 -33.59 6.90
N THR A 152 -5.40 -32.91 7.55
CA THR A 152 -6.24 -33.47 8.62
C THR A 152 -7.67 -33.02 8.39
N ALA A 153 -8.58 -33.97 8.13
CA ALA A 153 -9.99 -33.68 7.88
C ALA A 153 -10.71 -33.30 9.17
N THR A 154 -11.42 -32.17 9.14
CA THR A 154 -12.38 -31.76 10.17
C THR A 154 -13.79 -32.22 9.82
N GLN A 155 -14.08 -32.39 8.53
CA GLN A 155 -15.33 -32.95 8.02
C GLN A 155 -15.08 -33.77 6.76
N THR A 156 -15.91 -34.79 6.53
CA THR A 156 -15.90 -35.62 5.33
C THR A 156 -17.35 -35.77 4.85
N THR A 157 -17.59 -35.49 3.58
CA THR A 157 -18.91 -35.61 2.94
C THR A 157 -19.20 -37.07 2.62
N LEU A 158 -20.44 -37.40 2.26
CA LEU A 158 -20.82 -38.78 1.97
C LEU A 158 -20.09 -39.37 0.77
N ASN A 159 -19.70 -38.55 -0.22
CA ASN A 159 -18.90 -39.00 -1.35
C ASN A 159 -17.40 -39.12 -1.04
N GLY A 160 -16.95 -38.66 0.13
CA GLY A 160 -15.55 -38.74 0.56
C GLY A 160 -14.72 -37.48 0.35
N SER A 161 -15.30 -36.39 -0.17
CA SER A 161 -14.67 -35.07 -0.17
C SER A 161 -14.43 -34.57 1.27
N LYS A 162 -13.41 -33.74 1.48
CA LYS A 162 -12.95 -33.37 2.83
C LYS A 162 -12.85 -31.86 3.00
N LEU A 163 -13.23 -31.38 4.17
CA LEU A 163 -12.84 -30.05 4.66
C LEU A 163 -11.80 -30.25 5.76
N GLY A 164 -10.74 -29.45 5.78
CA GLY A 164 -9.75 -29.56 6.85
C GLY A 164 -8.51 -28.69 6.69
N GLU A 165 -7.48 -29.00 7.47
CA GLU A 165 -6.19 -28.30 7.44
C GLU A 165 -5.47 -28.49 6.10
N SER A 166 -4.86 -27.44 5.55
CA SER A 166 -4.15 -27.52 4.27
C SER A 166 -2.78 -28.18 4.35
N THR A 167 -2.40 -28.91 3.30
CA THR A 167 -0.98 -29.25 3.05
C THR A 167 -0.24 -28.18 2.23
N THR A 168 -0.90 -27.11 1.80
CA THR A 168 -0.33 -26.12 0.88
C THR A 168 0.70 -25.23 1.58
N VAL A 169 1.94 -25.27 1.09
CA VAL A 169 3.03 -24.42 1.61
C VAL A 169 2.66 -22.94 1.48
N GLY A 170 2.74 -22.21 2.59
CA GLY A 170 2.43 -20.77 2.66
C GLY A 170 0.95 -20.44 2.88
N TYR A 171 0.06 -21.44 3.04
CA TYR A 171 -1.35 -21.23 3.39
C TYR A 171 -1.72 -22.05 4.62
N THR A 172 -2.29 -21.39 5.64
CA THR A 172 -2.63 -22.02 6.94
C THR A 172 -4.14 -22.07 7.20
N GLY A 173 -4.96 -21.55 6.28
CA GLY A 173 -6.42 -21.64 6.39
C GLY A 173 -6.94 -23.03 6.04
N PRO A 174 -8.23 -23.30 6.31
CA PRO A 174 -8.87 -24.53 5.91
C PRO A 174 -9.02 -24.61 4.37
N VAL A 175 -9.05 -25.84 3.86
CA VAL A 175 -9.21 -26.15 2.43
C VAL A 175 -10.23 -27.24 2.22
N PHE A 176 -10.81 -27.27 1.02
CA PHE A 176 -11.70 -28.32 0.57
C PHE A 176 -10.99 -29.23 -0.43
N GLU A 177 -10.97 -30.53 -0.17
CA GLU A 177 -10.41 -31.55 -1.05
C GLU A 177 -11.54 -32.34 -1.71
N PRO A 178 -11.74 -32.23 -3.03
CA PRO A 178 -12.66 -33.08 -3.77
C PRO A 178 -12.06 -34.49 -3.91
N ILE A 179 -12.89 -35.48 -4.25
CA ILE A 179 -12.39 -36.82 -4.61
C ILE A 179 -11.52 -36.78 -5.86
N ASP A 180 -10.68 -37.81 -6.04
CA ASP A 180 -9.64 -37.83 -7.07
C ASP A 180 -10.19 -37.72 -8.51
N GLU A 181 -11.37 -38.27 -8.78
CA GLU A 181 -12.06 -38.25 -10.09
C GLU A 181 -12.33 -36.84 -10.64
N PHE A 182 -12.32 -35.81 -9.78
CA PHE A 182 -12.71 -34.45 -10.17
C PHE A 182 -11.63 -33.40 -9.97
N LYS A 183 -10.44 -33.82 -9.54
CA LYS A 183 -9.34 -32.90 -9.24
C LYS A 183 -8.85 -32.19 -10.51
N GLY A 184 -8.76 -32.90 -11.62
CA GLY A 184 -8.35 -32.37 -12.92
C GLY A 184 -9.41 -31.44 -13.51
N ASP A 185 -10.68 -31.78 -13.36
CA ASP A 185 -11.80 -30.94 -13.78
C ASP A 185 -11.76 -29.58 -13.10
N ILE A 186 -11.66 -29.60 -11.76
CA ILE A 186 -11.54 -28.39 -10.95
C ILE A 186 -10.28 -27.60 -11.34
N ALA A 187 -9.16 -28.28 -11.61
CA ALA A 187 -7.94 -27.61 -12.08
C ALA A 187 -8.16 -26.89 -13.41
N ARG A 188 -8.82 -27.53 -14.38
CA ARG A 188 -9.14 -26.92 -15.69
C ARG A 188 -10.17 -25.79 -15.57
N MET A 189 -11.06 -25.80 -14.58
CA MET A 189 -11.95 -24.68 -14.26
C MET A 189 -11.18 -23.49 -13.69
N TYR A 190 -10.19 -23.72 -12.82
CA TYR A 190 -9.28 -22.67 -12.33
C TYR A 190 -8.46 -22.05 -13.47
N PHE A 191 -7.83 -22.87 -14.31
CA PHE A 191 -7.06 -22.38 -15.46
C PHE A 191 -7.95 -21.60 -16.43
N TYR A 192 -9.17 -22.08 -16.69
CA TYR A 192 -10.15 -21.34 -17.48
C TYR A 192 -10.44 -19.97 -16.88
N PHE A 193 -10.78 -19.88 -15.59
CA PHE A 193 -11.10 -18.62 -14.94
C PHE A 193 -9.94 -17.62 -15.04
N ALA A 194 -8.73 -18.09 -14.73
CA ALA A 194 -7.52 -17.28 -14.78
C ALA A 194 -7.22 -16.71 -16.18
N THR A 195 -7.59 -17.45 -17.23
CA THR A 195 -7.40 -17.05 -18.63
C THR A 195 -8.56 -16.23 -19.16
N ARG A 196 -9.80 -16.62 -18.88
CA ARG A 196 -11.00 -15.90 -19.31
C ARG A 196 -11.03 -14.49 -18.72
N TYR A 197 -10.62 -14.32 -17.47
CA TYR A 197 -10.67 -13.03 -16.76
C TYR A 197 -9.29 -12.38 -16.60
N GLU A 198 -8.36 -12.64 -17.54
CA GLU A 198 -6.98 -12.16 -17.49
C GLU A 198 -6.85 -10.66 -17.20
N ASN A 199 -7.78 -9.84 -17.72
CA ASN A 199 -7.77 -8.39 -17.57
C ASN A 199 -8.23 -7.88 -16.19
N THR A 200 -8.87 -8.71 -15.36
CA THR A 200 -9.42 -8.30 -14.06
C THR A 200 -8.91 -9.13 -12.89
N VAL A 201 -8.41 -10.34 -13.15
CA VAL A 201 -8.04 -11.33 -12.13
C VAL A 201 -6.99 -10.85 -11.14
N ALA A 202 -6.11 -9.94 -11.56
CA ALA A 202 -5.08 -9.35 -10.69
C ALA A 202 -5.66 -8.53 -9.52
N GLY A 203 -6.90 -8.03 -9.67
CA GLY A 203 -7.60 -7.27 -8.63
C GLY A 203 -8.40 -8.12 -7.65
N TYR A 204 -8.43 -9.44 -7.83
CA TYR A 204 -9.24 -10.34 -7.00
C TYR A 204 -8.41 -10.93 -5.86
N ASN A 205 -8.82 -10.65 -4.63
CA ASN A 205 -8.19 -11.19 -3.44
C ASN A 205 -8.74 -12.58 -3.11
N TYR A 206 -7.94 -13.61 -3.35
CA TYR A 206 -8.27 -15.00 -3.04
C TYR A 206 -7.00 -15.76 -2.68
N PRO A 207 -6.97 -16.68 -1.69
CA PRO A 207 -5.73 -17.29 -1.23
C PRO A 207 -4.93 -18.05 -2.29
N MET A 208 -5.60 -18.55 -3.34
CA MET A 208 -4.91 -19.20 -4.44
C MET A 208 -4.20 -18.21 -5.36
N PHE A 209 -4.57 -16.93 -5.34
CA PHE A 209 -4.09 -15.93 -6.28
C PHE A 209 -2.89 -15.14 -5.74
N ASN A 210 -2.03 -14.69 -6.65
CA ASN A 210 -0.84 -13.87 -6.36
C ASN A 210 -1.00 -12.42 -6.85
N ASN A 211 -2.21 -12.00 -7.23
CA ASN A 211 -2.53 -10.67 -7.75
C ASN A 211 -1.80 -10.29 -9.05
N SER A 212 -1.34 -11.25 -9.86
CA SER A 212 -0.82 -10.99 -11.19
C SER A 212 -1.82 -11.36 -12.30
N THR A 213 -1.70 -10.71 -13.46
CA THR A 213 -2.52 -11.02 -14.65
C THR A 213 -2.04 -12.28 -15.37
N GLY A 214 -0.72 -12.51 -15.43
CA GLY A 214 -0.10 -13.66 -16.09
C GLY A 214 -0.22 -14.94 -15.26
N LYS A 215 0.63 -15.05 -14.23
CA LYS A 215 0.72 -16.23 -13.36
C LYS A 215 -0.55 -16.55 -12.62
N VAL A 216 -1.24 -15.51 -12.12
CA VAL A 216 -2.48 -15.56 -11.33
C VAL A 216 -2.37 -16.32 -10.02
N PHE A 217 -1.76 -17.50 -10.00
CA PHE A 217 -1.72 -18.39 -8.85
C PHE A 217 -0.42 -18.22 -8.06
N THR A 218 -0.48 -18.45 -6.74
CA THR A 218 0.75 -18.66 -5.96
C THR A 218 1.44 -19.93 -6.44
N THR A 219 2.77 -20.01 -6.29
CA THR A 219 3.55 -21.16 -6.78
C THR A 219 3.06 -22.50 -6.21
N ALA A 220 2.66 -22.53 -4.93
CA ALA A 220 2.20 -23.76 -4.29
C ALA A 220 0.87 -24.26 -4.87
N PHE A 221 -0.11 -23.37 -5.05
CA PHE A 221 -1.39 -23.73 -5.66
C PHE A 221 -1.24 -24.05 -7.15
N LEU A 222 -0.38 -23.33 -7.89
CA LEU A 222 -0.11 -23.65 -9.30
C LEU A 222 0.43 -25.08 -9.47
N ASN A 223 1.43 -25.45 -8.67
CA ASN A 223 2.01 -26.78 -8.73
C ASN A 223 0.99 -27.88 -8.40
N GLN A 224 0.08 -27.63 -7.46
CA GLN A 224 -1.00 -28.55 -7.14
C GLN A 224 -1.99 -28.69 -8.30
N LEU A 225 -2.45 -27.58 -8.90
CA LEU A 225 -3.37 -27.62 -10.05
C LEU A 225 -2.75 -28.34 -11.24
N LEU A 226 -1.45 -28.16 -11.48
CA LEU A 226 -0.70 -28.91 -12.48
C LEU A 226 -0.65 -30.41 -12.15
N ALA A 227 -0.42 -30.78 -10.89
CA ALA A 227 -0.43 -32.17 -10.46
C ALA A 227 -1.82 -32.81 -10.65
N TRP A 228 -2.87 -32.12 -10.22
CA TRP A 228 -4.26 -32.56 -10.37
C TRP A 228 -4.66 -32.74 -11.84
N HIS A 229 -4.32 -31.77 -12.70
CA HIS A 229 -4.54 -31.88 -14.15
C HIS A 229 -3.88 -33.11 -14.78
N ASN A 230 -2.67 -33.47 -14.32
CA ASN A 230 -1.94 -34.62 -14.87
C ASN A 230 -2.44 -35.97 -14.29
N GLN A 231 -2.93 -35.97 -13.05
CA GLN A 231 -3.45 -37.16 -12.38
C GLN A 231 -4.86 -37.54 -12.84
N ASP A 232 -5.65 -36.54 -13.21
CA ASP A 232 -7.01 -36.67 -13.72
C ASP A 232 -7.10 -36.01 -15.13
N PRO A 233 -6.80 -36.77 -16.20
CA PRO A 233 -6.85 -36.30 -17.58
C PRO A 233 -8.26 -35.92 -18.03
N VAL A 234 -8.38 -35.18 -19.14
CA VAL A 234 -9.70 -34.77 -19.65
C VAL A 234 -10.60 -35.97 -19.94
N SER A 235 -11.79 -35.95 -19.35
CA SER A 235 -12.79 -37.02 -19.45
C SER A 235 -13.79 -36.78 -20.60
N ALA A 236 -14.49 -37.84 -21.01
CA ALA A 236 -15.57 -37.72 -21.99
C ALA A 236 -16.71 -36.82 -21.50
N ARG A 237 -16.96 -36.82 -20.19
CA ARG A 237 -17.92 -35.94 -19.52
C ARG A 237 -17.54 -34.47 -19.69
N GLU A 238 -16.29 -34.10 -19.42
CA GLU A 238 -15.82 -32.73 -19.60
C GLU A 238 -15.95 -32.24 -21.04
N ILE A 239 -15.64 -33.10 -22.01
CA ILE A 239 -15.79 -32.76 -23.44
C ILE A 239 -17.26 -32.46 -23.75
N ALA A 240 -18.19 -33.31 -23.29
CA ALA A 240 -19.62 -33.10 -23.50
C ALA A 240 -20.14 -31.86 -22.77
N ARG A 241 -19.70 -31.64 -21.53
CA ARG A 241 -20.00 -30.43 -20.75
C ARG A 241 -19.53 -29.18 -21.49
N ASN A 242 -18.29 -29.16 -22.00
CA ASN A 242 -17.73 -28.04 -22.76
C ASN A 242 -18.51 -27.79 -24.06
N ASN A 243 -18.99 -28.85 -24.73
CA ASN A 243 -19.87 -28.75 -25.90
C ASN A 243 -21.24 -28.14 -25.59
N ALA A 244 -21.88 -28.62 -24.52
CA ALA A 244 -23.19 -28.12 -24.08
C ALA A 244 -23.12 -26.65 -23.65
N ILE A 245 -22.07 -26.27 -22.90
CA ILE A 245 -21.84 -24.87 -22.52
C ILE A 245 -21.56 -24.02 -23.75
N TYR A 246 -20.77 -24.50 -24.72
CA TYR A 246 -20.53 -23.76 -25.97
C TYR A 246 -21.84 -23.46 -26.73
N ALA A 247 -22.78 -24.39 -26.77
CA ALA A 247 -24.08 -24.15 -27.40
C ALA A 247 -24.90 -23.04 -26.71
N ARG A 248 -24.61 -22.73 -25.44
CA ARG A 248 -25.32 -21.76 -24.61
C ARG A 248 -24.59 -20.42 -24.46
N GLN A 249 -23.27 -20.47 -24.33
CA GLN A 249 -22.40 -19.30 -24.07
C GLN A 249 -21.55 -18.91 -25.27
N ASN A 250 -21.42 -19.75 -26.30
CA ASN A 250 -20.60 -19.50 -27.49
C ASN A 250 -19.09 -19.29 -27.19
N ASN A 251 -18.62 -19.73 -26.01
CA ASN A 251 -17.20 -19.84 -25.69
C ASN A 251 -16.85 -21.22 -25.14
N ARG A 252 -15.57 -21.57 -25.20
CA ARG A 252 -15.02 -22.89 -24.87
C ARG A 252 -14.05 -22.80 -23.70
N ASN A 253 -13.92 -23.85 -22.91
CA ASN A 253 -12.76 -24.05 -22.06
C ASN A 253 -11.58 -24.62 -22.90
N PRO A 254 -10.53 -23.82 -23.17
CA PRO A 254 -9.43 -24.26 -24.03
C PRO A 254 -8.60 -25.40 -23.44
N TYR A 255 -8.60 -25.55 -22.11
CA TYR A 255 -7.85 -26.59 -21.41
C TYR A 255 -8.56 -27.94 -21.43
N ILE A 256 -9.85 -27.97 -21.76
CA ILE A 256 -10.59 -29.21 -22.07
C ILE A 256 -10.34 -29.60 -23.54
N ASP A 257 -10.43 -28.64 -24.46
CA ASP A 257 -10.27 -28.91 -25.90
C ASP A 257 -8.83 -29.28 -26.29
N ASN A 258 -7.85 -28.68 -25.64
CA ASN A 258 -6.43 -28.90 -25.88
C ASN A 258 -5.70 -29.01 -24.53
N PRO A 259 -5.70 -30.19 -23.88
CA PRO A 259 -5.10 -30.37 -22.56
C PRO A 259 -3.62 -29.97 -22.50
N SER A 260 -2.89 -30.10 -23.62
CA SER A 260 -1.49 -29.67 -23.73
C SER A 260 -1.28 -28.17 -23.51
N TYR A 261 -2.31 -27.33 -23.67
CA TYR A 261 -2.24 -25.91 -23.34
C TYR A 261 -2.01 -25.66 -21.85
N VAL A 262 -2.35 -26.61 -20.96
CA VAL A 262 -2.02 -26.46 -19.54
C VAL A 262 -0.50 -26.39 -19.38
N ALA A 263 0.23 -27.37 -19.93
CA ALA A 263 1.69 -27.35 -19.90
C ALA A 263 2.26 -26.13 -20.65
N ALA A 264 1.76 -25.86 -21.86
CA ALA A 264 2.26 -24.78 -22.71
C ALA A 264 2.00 -23.36 -22.18
N VAL A 265 1.05 -23.17 -21.27
CA VAL A 265 0.82 -21.88 -20.60
C VAL A 265 1.50 -21.82 -19.24
N TRP A 266 1.37 -22.88 -18.43
CA TRP A 266 1.60 -22.80 -17.00
C TRP A 266 2.94 -23.42 -16.54
N THR A 267 3.63 -24.16 -17.42
CA THR A 267 4.95 -24.76 -17.11
C THR A 267 6.10 -24.10 -17.87
N THR A 268 5.81 -23.50 -19.02
CA THR A 268 6.77 -22.72 -19.80
C THR A 268 6.57 -21.25 -19.49
N GLN A 269 7.24 -20.73 -18.45
CA GLN A 269 7.46 -19.29 -18.42
C GLN A 269 8.50 -18.97 -19.48
N PRO A 270 8.33 -17.95 -20.35
CA PRO A 270 9.52 -17.35 -20.92
C PRO A 270 10.40 -16.97 -19.73
N ALA A 271 11.67 -17.39 -19.75
CA ALA A 271 12.61 -16.86 -18.77
C ALA A 271 12.53 -15.35 -18.89
N ASP A 272 12.16 -14.66 -17.81
CA ASP A 272 12.23 -13.22 -17.84
C ASP A 272 13.70 -12.82 -17.86
N THR A 273 14.17 -12.48 -19.04
CA THR A 273 15.56 -12.07 -19.26
C THR A 273 15.66 -10.56 -19.49
N GLU A 274 14.52 -9.89 -19.63
CA GLU A 274 14.50 -8.45 -19.81
C GLU A 274 14.51 -7.81 -18.43
N ALA A 275 15.38 -6.83 -18.24
CA ALA A 275 15.42 -6.09 -16.98
C ALA A 275 14.40 -4.95 -17.04
N PRO A 276 13.79 -4.57 -15.91
CA PRO A 276 12.92 -3.41 -15.85
C PRO A 276 13.60 -2.14 -16.35
N THR A 277 12.80 -1.18 -16.83
CA THR A 277 13.29 0.18 -17.06
C THR A 277 13.63 0.86 -15.74
N ALA A 278 14.46 1.90 -15.77
CA ALA A 278 14.72 2.68 -14.56
C ALA A 278 13.49 3.50 -14.14
N ALA A 279 13.25 3.60 -12.83
CA ALA A 279 12.25 4.54 -12.31
C ALA A 279 12.59 5.99 -12.72
N THR A 280 11.57 6.78 -13.01
CA THR A 280 11.72 8.17 -13.46
C THR A 280 11.15 9.16 -12.46
N ASN A 281 11.46 10.46 -12.60
CA ASN A 281 10.97 11.54 -11.73
C ASN A 281 11.20 11.30 -10.22
N LEU A 282 12.31 10.66 -9.86
CA LEU A 282 12.71 10.53 -8.45
C LEU A 282 12.94 11.91 -7.85
N ALA A 283 12.22 12.25 -6.80
CA ALA A 283 12.24 13.55 -6.18
C ALA A 283 12.18 13.46 -4.64
N VAL A 284 12.85 14.40 -3.98
CA VAL A 284 12.71 14.65 -2.54
C VAL A 284 11.46 15.50 -2.31
N THR A 285 10.53 15.02 -1.49
CA THR A 285 9.27 15.72 -1.20
C THR A 285 9.23 16.34 0.18
N THR A 286 9.90 15.74 1.16
CA THR A 286 9.95 16.25 2.54
C THR A 286 11.32 15.98 3.15
N THR A 287 11.85 16.95 3.88
CA THR A 287 13.10 16.81 4.63
C THR A 287 12.92 17.27 6.06
N THR A 288 13.40 16.47 7.01
CA THR A 288 13.52 16.84 8.43
C THR A 288 15.00 16.81 8.83
N SER A 289 15.26 17.00 10.12
CA SER A 289 16.63 16.90 10.64
C SER A 289 17.16 15.47 10.73
N ASN A 290 16.28 14.48 10.59
CA ASN A 290 16.64 13.06 10.73
C ASN A 290 16.00 12.13 9.69
N ALA A 291 15.23 12.66 8.75
CA ALA A 291 14.54 11.87 7.74
C ALA A 291 14.35 12.62 6.42
N ILE A 292 14.25 11.87 5.32
CA ILE A 292 13.96 12.38 3.97
C ILE A 292 12.91 11.47 3.32
N THR A 293 11.87 12.06 2.73
CA THR A 293 10.83 11.36 1.97
C THR A 293 11.06 11.56 0.48
N LEU A 294 10.90 10.48 -0.28
CA LEU A 294 11.11 10.38 -1.72
C LEU A 294 9.85 9.89 -2.42
N THR A 295 9.59 10.38 -3.64
CA THR A 295 8.56 9.87 -4.55
C THR A 295 9.12 9.67 -5.95
N TRP A 296 8.55 8.75 -6.72
CA TRP A 296 8.97 8.50 -8.11
C TRP A 296 7.81 8.02 -9.00
N THR A 297 8.04 8.06 -10.31
CA THR A 297 7.17 7.43 -11.31
C THR A 297 7.61 5.99 -11.54
N ALA A 298 6.63 5.08 -11.63
CA ALA A 298 6.88 3.65 -11.77
C ALA A 298 7.75 3.31 -12.99
N ALA A 299 8.63 2.32 -12.82
CA ALA A 299 9.29 1.62 -13.91
C ALA A 299 8.29 0.73 -14.67
N THR A 300 8.69 0.30 -15.87
CA THR A 300 7.94 -0.63 -16.71
C THR A 300 8.78 -1.86 -17.01
N ASP A 301 8.12 -2.98 -17.23
CA ASP A 301 8.73 -4.25 -17.52
C ASP A 301 7.81 -5.07 -18.45
N ASN A 302 8.37 -6.05 -19.16
CA ASN A 302 7.63 -6.96 -20.05
C ASN A 302 6.74 -7.94 -19.27
N ILE A 303 7.10 -8.31 -18.03
CA ILE A 303 6.27 -9.13 -17.14
C ILE A 303 5.75 -8.29 -15.97
N ALA A 304 6.61 -7.84 -15.07
CA ALA A 304 6.22 -7.05 -13.90
C ALA A 304 7.41 -6.45 -13.14
N VAL A 305 7.26 -5.21 -12.67
CA VAL A 305 8.12 -4.64 -11.63
C VAL A 305 7.58 -5.05 -10.27
N THR A 306 8.35 -5.80 -9.49
CA THR A 306 7.98 -6.33 -8.17
C THR A 306 8.51 -5.50 -7.00
N GLY A 307 9.47 -4.61 -7.24
CA GLY A 307 9.98 -3.72 -6.20
C GLY A 307 11.02 -2.70 -6.65
N TYR A 308 11.37 -1.82 -5.73
CA TYR A 308 12.37 -0.77 -5.88
C TYR A 308 13.36 -0.82 -4.71
N ASP A 309 14.61 -1.14 -5.01
CA ASP A 309 15.72 -1.04 -4.08
C ASP A 309 16.17 0.42 -3.96
N LEU A 310 16.07 0.98 -2.77
CA LEU A 310 16.48 2.33 -2.45
C LEU A 310 17.90 2.36 -1.89
N TYR A 311 18.78 3.08 -2.58
CA TYR A 311 20.17 3.28 -2.18
C TYR A 311 20.37 4.68 -1.60
N VAL A 312 21.18 4.76 -0.54
CA VAL A 312 21.64 6.00 0.10
C VAL A 312 23.17 5.97 0.08
N ASP A 313 23.79 6.93 -0.60
CA ASP A 313 25.25 7.01 -0.78
C ASP A 313 25.88 5.67 -1.21
N ASN A 314 25.28 5.05 -2.24
CA ASN A 314 25.66 3.76 -2.82
C ASN A 314 25.47 2.53 -1.91
N THR A 315 24.83 2.69 -0.75
CA THR A 315 24.50 1.57 0.15
C THR A 315 23.01 1.27 0.06
N LEU A 316 22.64 0.01 -0.19
CA LEU A 316 21.24 -0.43 -0.17
C LEU A 316 20.65 -0.19 1.23
N LYS A 317 19.59 0.61 1.30
CA LYS A 317 18.94 0.98 2.56
C LYS A 317 17.67 0.16 2.81
N SER A 318 16.84 -0.01 1.79
CA SER A 318 15.54 -0.68 1.89
C SER A 318 14.99 -1.05 0.51
N THR A 319 13.97 -1.91 0.48
CA THR A 319 13.23 -2.28 -0.74
C THR A 319 11.74 -1.95 -0.55
N HIS A 320 11.09 -1.40 -1.58
CA HIS A 320 9.72 -0.92 -1.54
C HIS A 320 8.89 -1.43 -2.72
N THR A 321 7.61 -1.73 -2.50
CA THR A 321 6.65 -2.08 -3.58
C THR A 321 5.78 -0.88 -4.01
N GLY A 322 5.70 0.15 -3.17
CA GLY A 322 5.02 1.42 -3.48
C GLY A 322 5.91 2.43 -4.21
N LEU A 323 5.37 3.61 -4.50
CA LEU A 323 6.04 4.71 -5.22
C LEU A 323 6.51 5.86 -4.29
N THR A 324 6.61 5.57 -3.00
CA THR A 324 7.05 6.51 -1.95
C THR A 324 7.87 5.78 -0.90
N ALA A 325 8.89 6.45 -0.36
CA ALA A 325 9.73 5.93 0.71
C ALA A 325 10.22 7.05 1.64
N THR A 326 10.24 6.80 2.94
CA THR A 326 10.85 7.68 3.94
C THR A 326 12.09 7.02 4.53
N VAL A 327 13.24 7.66 4.36
CA VAL A 327 14.52 7.24 4.94
C VAL A 327 14.70 7.98 6.26
N SER A 328 14.70 7.25 7.38
CA SER A 328 14.90 7.81 8.72
C SER A 328 16.27 7.46 9.31
N GLY A 329 16.61 8.11 10.42
CA GLY A 329 17.89 7.92 11.14
C GLY A 329 19.08 8.59 10.45
N LEU A 330 18.82 9.62 9.65
CA LEU A 330 19.86 10.41 8.99
C LEU A 330 20.47 11.41 9.98
N LEU A 331 21.75 11.72 9.81
CA LEU A 331 22.41 12.83 10.49
C LEU A 331 21.90 14.16 9.94
N ALA A 332 21.70 15.13 10.82
CA ALA A 332 21.27 16.47 10.45
C ALA A 332 22.31 17.25 9.67
N SER A 333 21.87 18.30 8.95
CA SER A 333 22.72 19.14 8.09
C SER A 333 23.63 18.35 7.13
N THR A 334 23.24 17.12 6.78
CA THR A 334 24.03 16.21 5.96
C THR A 334 23.31 15.99 4.63
N SER A 335 24.07 16.09 3.54
CA SER A 335 23.58 15.77 2.20
C SER A 335 23.73 14.28 1.93
N TYR A 336 22.68 13.68 1.41
CA TYR A 336 22.64 12.28 0.99
C TYR A 336 22.23 12.18 -0.47
N ASN A 337 22.83 11.24 -1.19
CA ASN A 337 22.45 10.91 -2.56
C ASN A 337 21.54 9.69 -2.59
N PHE A 338 20.41 9.81 -3.28
CA PHE A 338 19.41 8.76 -3.41
C PHE A 338 19.26 8.34 -4.86
N TYR A 339 19.16 7.03 -5.09
CA TYR A 339 18.72 6.47 -6.37
C TYR A 339 17.99 5.14 -6.14
N LEU A 340 17.25 4.71 -7.15
CA LEU A 340 16.48 3.48 -7.14
C LEU A 340 17.00 2.48 -8.18
N ILE A 341 16.90 1.20 -7.88
CA ILE A 341 16.99 0.10 -8.84
C ILE A 341 15.67 -0.68 -8.79
N ALA A 342 14.96 -0.75 -9.92
CA ALA A 342 13.76 -1.56 -10.03
C ALA A 342 14.10 -3.05 -10.19
N ARG A 343 13.24 -3.91 -9.66
CA ARG A 343 13.35 -5.38 -9.66
C ARG A 343 12.10 -6.00 -10.27
N ASP A 344 12.27 -7.12 -10.96
CA ASP A 344 11.20 -8.01 -11.40
C ASP A 344 11.10 -9.27 -10.52
N ASP A 345 10.23 -10.22 -10.87
CA ASP A 345 10.01 -11.47 -10.11
C ASP A 345 11.19 -12.45 -10.26
N GLU A 346 11.97 -12.31 -11.34
CA GLU A 346 13.16 -13.11 -11.68
C GLU A 346 14.49 -12.52 -11.16
N ARG A 347 14.43 -11.37 -10.46
CA ARG A 347 15.54 -10.59 -9.87
C ARG A 347 16.47 -9.92 -10.88
N ASN A 348 16.05 -9.68 -12.12
CA ASN A 348 16.77 -8.76 -12.97
C ASN A 348 16.70 -7.35 -12.36
N SER A 349 17.71 -6.54 -12.68
CA SER A 349 17.87 -5.19 -12.11
C SER A 349 17.79 -4.18 -13.23
N SER A 350 16.97 -3.15 -13.06
CA SER A 350 17.07 -1.99 -13.94
C SER A 350 18.46 -1.34 -13.83
N VAL A 351 18.79 -0.49 -14.80
CA VAL A 351 19.81 0.54 -14.55
C VAL A 351 19.33 1.47 -13.43
N ALA A 352 20.27 2.09 -12.71
CA ALA A 352 19.92 3.04 -11.65
C ALA A 352 19.09 4.20 -12.21
N SER A 353 18.13 4.70 -11.43
CA SER A 353 17.45 5.97 -11.71
C SER A 353 18.45 7.14 -11.72
N ALA A 354 17.98 8.31 -12.14
CA ALA A 354 18.71 9.54 -11.86
C ALA A 354 18.92 9.69 -10.34
N ILE A 355 20.10 10.20 -9.95
CA ILE A 355 20.41 10.51 -8.55
C ILE A 355 19.68 11.81 -8.17
N VAL A 356 19.02 11.81 -7.01
CA VAL A 356 18.55 13.04 -6.36
C VAL A 356 19.32 13.25 -5.07
N THR A 357 19.74 14.49 -4.80
CA THR A 357 20.39 14.86 -3.55
C THR A 357 19.38 15.49 -2.62
N GLY A 358 19.29 14.97 -1.39
CA GLY A 358 18.50 15.55 -0.33
C GLY A 358 19.39 15.92 0.86
N THR A 359 19.23 17.13 1.37
CA THR A 359 19.95 17.58 2.56
C THR A 359 18.98 17.63 3.72
N THR A 360 19.26 16.87 4.79
CA THR A 360 18.50 16.97 6.04
C THR A 360 18.65 18.37 6.59
N THR A 361 17.59 18.90 7.21
CA THR A 361 17.68 20.20 7.88
C THR A 361 18.63 20.11 9.08
N ALA A 362 19.06 21.26 9.61
CA ALA A 362 19.81 21.26 10.85
C ALA A 362 18.97 20.62 11.97
N THR A 363 19.64 19.95 12.92
CA THR A 363 18.97 19.58 14.17
C THR A 363 18.39 20.87 14.71
N PRO A 364 17.08 20.93 15.04
CA PRO A 364 16.55 22.07 15.74
C PRO A 364 17.46 22.29 16.94
N THR A 365 18.16 23.41 16.98
CA THR A 365 19.20 23.64 17.97
C THR A 365 18.61 23.43 19.35
N SER A 366 19.18 22.47 20.09
CA SER A 366 19.00 22.32 21.53
C SER A 366 19.38 23.63 22.19
N GLY A 367 18.39 24.50 22.40
CA GLY A 367 18.61 25.88 22.83
C GLY A 367 17.35 26.71 22.92
N SER A 368 16.18 26.10 22.98
CA SER A 368 14.93 26.80 23.23
C SER A 368 14.41 26.37 24.58
N GLY A 369 14.10 27.31 25.46
CA GLY A 369 13.80 27.10 26.89
C GLY A 369 12.55 26.27 27.23
N ALA A 370 12.12 25.36 26.35
CA ALA A 370 11.05 24.41 26.61
C ALA A 370 11.48 23.49 27.75
N THR A 371 10.80 23.58 28.87
CA THR A 371 11.01 22.65 29.99
C THR A 371 10.04 21.46 29.93
N GLU A 372 9.09 21.51 28.99
CA GLU A 372 7.99 20.56 28.90
C GLU A 372 7.38 20.51 27.47
N LEU A 373 6.60 19.46 27.18
CA LEU A 373 5.83 19.30 25.95
C LEU A 373 4.73 20.36 25.82
N PHE A 374 4.38 20.73 24.59
CA PHE A 374 3.30 21.69 24.29
C PHE A 374 2.61 21.34 22.97
N PHE A 375 1.39 21.83 22.77
CA PHE A 375 0.67 21.70 21.51
C PHE A 375 1.29 22.58 20.43
N SER A 376 1.63 21.99 19.30
CA SER A 376 2.19 22.67 18.14
C SER A 376 1.19 22.90 17.01
N GLU A 377 0.13 22.09 16.91
CA GLU A 377 -0.91 22.27 15.90
C GLU A 377 -2.28 21.73 16.36
N TYR A 378 -3.34 22.42 15.95
CA TYR A 378 -4.74 22.07 16.15
C TYR A 378 -5.45 22.21 14.80
N VAL A 379 -6.10 21.14 14.34
CA VAL A 379 -6.89 21.16 13.10
C VAL A 379 -8.34 20.89 13.43
N GLU A 380 -9.20 21.82 13.03
CA GLU A 380 -10.66 21.67 12.99
C GLU A 380 -11.14 21.97 11.57
N GLY A 381 -11.08 20.92 10.74
CA GLY A 381 -11.46 20.95 9.33
C GLY A 381 -12.84 20.37 9.06
N SER A 382 -13.23 20.30 7.79
CA SER A 382 -14.53 19.76 7.39
C SER A 382 -14.66 18.27 7.70
N GLY A 383 -15.84 17.84 8.16
CA GLY A 383 -16.09 16.44 8.50
C GLY A 383 -15.16 15.96 9.62
N PHE A 384 -14.40 14.89 9.33
CA PHE A 384 -13.49 14.22 10.25
C PHE A 384 -12.04 14.72 10.18
N ASN A 385 -11.77 15.84 9.50
CA ASN A 385 -10.43 16.42 9.47
C ASN A 385 -10.12 17.08 10.82
N LYS A 386 -9.80 16.27 11.83
CA LYS A 386 -9.48 16.68 13.19
C LYS A 386 -8.12 16.11 13.58
N ALA A 387 -7.20 16.98 14.02
CA ALA A 387 -5.89 16.57 14.51
C ALA A 387 -5.36 17.48 15.62
N LEU A 388 -4.59 16.88 16.53
CA LEU A 388 -3.76 17.56 17.52
C LEU A 388 -2.31 17.12 17.35
N GLU A 389 -1.39 18.07 17.45
CA GLU A 389 0.04 17.82 17.43
C GLU A 389 0.69 18.32 18.72
N ILE A 390 1.55 17.50 19.32
CA ILE A 390 2.35 17.84 20.50
C ILE A 390 3.82 17.81 20.12
N ALA A 391 4.55 18.88 20.44
CA ALA A 391 5.97 19.00 20.17
C ALA A 391 6.83 18.73 21.41
N ASN A 392 7.96 18.06 21.20
CA ASN A 392 9.04 17.96 22.20
C ASN A 392 10.24 18.79 21.79
N PHE A 393 10.48 19.90 22.49
CA PHE A 393 11.72 20.69 22.36
C PHE A 393 12.50 20.80 23.68
N THR A 394 12.29 19.85 24.59
CA THR A 394 12.91 19.86 25.94
C THR A 394 14.43 19.65 25.95
N GLY A 395 15.02 19.34 24.79
CA GLY A 395 16.43 18.99 24.67
C GLY A 395 16.73 17.54 25.05
N ALA A 396 15.73 16.76 25.48
CA ALA A 396 15.87 15.35 25.82
C ALA A 396 14.71 14.51 25.28
N VAL A 397 14.89 13.19 25.26
CA VAL A 397 13.79 12.24 24.97
C VAL A 397 12.81 12.26 26.14
N VAL A 398 11.52 12.43 25.85
CA VAL A 398 10.45 12.43 26.85
C VAL A 398 9.69 11.11 26.81
N ASN A 399 9.51 10.47 27.95
CA ASN A 399 8.60 9.33 28.10
C ASN A 399 7.16 9.86 28.27
N LEU A 400 6.24 9.41 27.41
CA LEU A 400 4.86 9.88 27.39
C LEU A 400 3.97 9.23 28.46
N THR A 401 4.50 8.28 29.22
CA THR A 401 3.80 7.71 30.39
C THR A 401 3.45 8.81 31.38
N GLY A 402 2.17 8.92 31.73
CA GLY A 402 1.64 9.96 32.61
C GLY A 402 1.19 11.22 31.90
N TYR A 403 1.38 11.33 30.57
CA TYR A 403 0.77 12.39 29.77
C TYR A 403 -0.64 11.99 29.32
N SER A 404 -1.56 12.94 29.32
CA SER A 404 -2.91 12.73 28.78
C SER A 404 -3.46 13.98 28.11
N ILE A 405 -4.23 13.80 27.04
CA ILE A 405 -5.04 14.86 26.43
C ILE A 405 -6.44 14.80 27.04
N ARG A 406 -7.02 15.93 27.39
CA ARG A 406 -8.38 16.00 27.93
C ARG A 406 -9.15 17.13 27.28
N LYS A 407 -10.46 16.94 27.14
CA LYS A 407 -11.38 17.90 26.55
C LYS A 407 -12.32 18.46 27.60
N GLN A 408 -12.67 19.73 27.47
CA GLN A 408 -13.79 20.32 28.18
C GLN A 408 -14.94 20.53 27.18
N SER A 409 -16.04 19.80 27.37
CA SER A 409 -17.14 19.82 26.40
C SER A 409 -17.89 21.15 26.39
N ASN A 410 -18.00 21.80 25.23
CA ASN A 410 -18.64 23.11 25.05
C ASN A 410 -18.10 24.20 25.99
N GLY A 411 -16.81 24.14 26.34
CA GLY A 411 -16.14 25.19 27.13
C GLY A 411 -16.65 25.35 28.56
N ALA A 412 -17.26 24.31 29.14
CA ALA A 412 -17.71 24.33 30.53
C ALA A 412 -17.59 22.96 31.22
N GLY A 413 -17.47 22.96 32.55
CA GLY A 413 -17.57 21.76 33.39
C GLY A 413 -16.23 21.05 33.60
N ALA A 414 -16.26 19.80 34.07
CA ALA A 414 -15.04 19.06 34.36
C ALA A 414 -14.34 18.60 33.06
N TRP A 415 -13.01 18.51 33.11
CA TRP A 415 -12.23 17.82 32.08
C TRP A 415 -12.71 16.38 31.91
N SER A 416 -12.71 15.88 30.67
CA SER A 416 -12.96 14.48 30.38
C SER A 416 -11.95 13.55 31.06
N ALA A 417 -12.24 12.25 31.11
CA ALA A 417 -11.30 11.24 31.61
C ALA A 417 -9.95 11.26 30.86
N GLY A 418 -9.97 11.72 29.61
CA GLY A 418 -8.79 11.92 28.78
C GLY A 418 -8.29 10.68 28.06
N LEU A 419 -7.44 10.94 27.08
CA LEU A 419 -6.68 9.94 26.33
C LEU A 419 -5.24 9.90 26.87
N ASN A 420 -4.84 8.77 27.44
CA ASN A 420 -3.47 8.57 27.92
C ASN A 420 -2.51 8.34 26.76
N LEU A 421 -1.37 9.03 26.79
CA LEU A 421 -0.31 8.87 25.80
C LEU A 421 0.67 7.78 26.25
N THR A 422 1.32 7.14 25.28
CA THR A 422 2.32 6.09 25.53
C THR A 422 3.50 6.21 24.56
N GLY A 423 4.60 5.55 24.87
CA GLY A 423 5.82 5.59 24.07
C GLY A 423 6.79 6.70 24.49
N THR A 424 7.71 7.04 23.59
CA THR A 424 8.74 8.07 23.80
C THR A 424 8.75 9.05 22.66
N LEU A 425 8.95 10.33 22.96
CA LEU A 425 9.06 11.39 21.97
C LEU A 425 10.47 11.98 21.99
N ASN A 426 11.20 11.88 20.88
CA ASN A 426 12.55 12.44 20.78
C ASN A 426 12.52 13.97 20.80
N SER A 427 13.61 14.60 21.25
CA SER A 427 13.75 16.05 21.14
C SER A 427 13.74 16.46 19.65
N GLY A 428 13.02 17.54 19.33
CA GLY A 428 12.76 18.02 17.98
C GLY A 428 11.65 17.26 17.21
N ALA A 429 11.05 16.24 17.81
CA ALA A 429 9.98 15.46 17.19
C ALA A 429 8.59 15.90 17.68
N VAL A 430 7.57 15.48 16.95
CA VAL A 430 6.15 15.72 17.27
C VAL A 430 5.39 14.41 17.46
N PHE A 431 4.30 14.47 18.23
CA PHE A 431 3.34 13.39 18.42
C PHE A 431 2.01 13.83 17.82
N VAL A 432 1.53 13.10 16.81
CA VAL A 432 0.32 13.42 16.05
C VAL A 432 -0.83 12.50 16.45
N LEU A 433 -1.94 13.10 16.86
CA LEU A 433 -3.22 12.46 17.11
C LEU A 433 -4.23 12.88 16.04
N VAL A 434 -4.92 11.93 15.42
CA VAL A 434 -5.93 12.19 14.39
C VAL A 434 -7.26 11.49 14.67
N ASP A 435 -8.34 12.00 14.08
CA ASP A 435 -9.59 11.25 13.97
C ASP A 435 -9.41 10.00 13.06
N PRO A 436 -9.96 8.83 13.42
CA PRO A 436 -9.82 7.60 12.61
C PRO A 436 -10.39 7.72 11.19
N GLN A 437 -11.27 8.68 10.93
CA GLN A 437 -11.91 8.91 9.64
C GLN A 437 -11.35 10.15 8.91
N MET A 438 -10.26 10.72 9.39
CA MET A 438 -9.57 11.85 8.75
C MET A 438 -9.23 11.53 7.29
N ALA A 439 -9.50 12.49 6.40
CA ALA A 439 -9.26 12.29 4.98
C ALA A 439 -7.75 12.15 4.71
N THR A 440 -7.37 11.17 3.89
CA THR A 440 -5.97 10.94 3.50
C THR A 440 -5.34 12.12 2.74
N THR A 441 -6.18 12.96 2.12
CA THR A 441 -5.76 14.21 1.47
C THR A 441 -5.33 15.30 2.46
N CYS A 442 -5.71 15.18 3.73
CA CYS A 442 -5.32 16.10 4.80
C CYS A 442 -4.13 15.51 5.58
N TYR A 443 -4.27 14.31 6.15
CA TYR A 443 -3.15 13.58 6.75
C TYR A 443 -3.43 12.07 6.75
N PRO A 444 -2.52 11.21 6.27
CA PRO A 444 -2.73 9.76 6.31
C PRO A 444 -2.79 9.24 7.75
N VAL A 445 -3.91 8.64 8.16
CA VAL A 445 -4.11 8.09 9.52
C VAL A 445 -3.01 7.09 9.91
N ALA A 446 -2.48 6.33 8.95
CA ALA A 446 -1.39 5.37 9.17
C ALA A 446 -0.05 6.02 9.60
N ASN A 447 0.13 7.33 9.37
CA ASN A 447 1.33 8.06 9.76
C ASN A 447 1.21 8.68 11.15
N ALA A 448 0.01 8.71 11.74
CA ALA A 448 -0.23 9.30 13.05
C ALA A 448 0.34 8.40 14.15
N ASN A 449 0.76 9.00 15.27
CA ASN A 449 1.18 8.23 16.43
C ASN A 449 -0.03 7.55 17.12
N LEU A 450 -1.21 8.16 17.01
CA LEU A 450 -2.44 7.64 17.58
C LEU A 450 -3.66 8.09 16.75
N SER A 451 -4.66 7.22 16.65
CA SER A 451 -5.96 7.55 16.05
C SER A 451 -7.08 7.28 17.06
N SER A 452 -7.93 8.27 17.37
CA SER A 452 -9.04 8.11 18.33
C SER A 452 -10.19 9.05 18.02
N ALA A 453 -11.42 8.52 18.01
CA ALA A 453 -12.65 9.32 17.86
C ALA A 453 -13.07 10.05 19.15
N GLN A 454 -12.36 9.80 20.26
CA GLN A 454 -12.74 10.28 21.59
C GLN A 454 -12.62 11.81 21.75
N GLU A 455 -11.90 12.47 20.82
CA GLU A 455 -11.64 13.91 20.82
C GLU A 455 -12.46 14.65 19.74
N ALA A 456 -13.75 14.33 19.62
CA ALA A 456 -14.68 15.05 18.73
C ALA A 456 -14.94 16.50 19.21
N TYR A 457 -13.93 17.37 19.06
CA TYR A 457 -14.04 18.80 19.31
C TYR A 457 -14.59 19.54 18.08
N ASN A 458 -15.32 20.63 18.30
CA ASN A 458 -15.97 21.40 17.24
C ASN A 458 -15.74 22.92 17.36
N GLY A 459 -14.60 23.32 17.93
CA GLY A 459 -14.16 24.71 17.95
C GLY A 459 -14.58 25.54 19.16
N ASN A 460 -15.48 25.04 20.01
CA ASN A 460 -15.75 25.60 21.35
C ASN A 460 -15.31 24.68 22.50
N ASP A 461 -14.64 23.57 22.21
CA ASP A 461 -14.15 22.63 23.22
C ASP A 461 -12.67 22.90 23.53
N PRO A 462 -12.31 23.38 24.73
CA PRO A 462 -10.93 23.48 25.15
C PRO A 462 -10.26 22.11 25.21
N MET A 463 -9.02 22.06 24.71
CA MET A 463 -8.15 20.89 24.73
C MET A 463 -6.98 21.16 25.68
N GLY A 464 -6.80 20.31 26.68
CA GLY A 464 -5.73 20.42 27.66
C GLY A 464 -4.73 19.27 27.55
N LEU A 465 -3.44 19.59 27.62
CA LEU A 465 -2.35 18.63 27.78
C LEU A 465 -2.01 18.53 29.27
N PHE A 466 -1.99 17.32 29.80
CA PHE A 466 -1.75 17.06 31.21
C PHE A 466 -0.52 16.19 31.41
N LYS A 467 0.20 16.40 32.51
CA LYS A 467 1.27 15.53 33.00
C LYS A 467 0.96 15.13 34.45
N ASN A 468 0.85 13.84 34.71
CA ASN A 468 0.48 13.29 36.02
C ASN A 468 -0.78 13.93 36.61
N GLY A 469 -1.76 14.25 35.76
CA GLY A 469 -3.02 14.90 36.14
C GLY A 469 -2.96 16.42 36.31
N VAL A 470 -1.80 17.07 36.10
CA VAL A 470 -1.65 18.53 36.13
C VAL A 470 -1.71 19.10 34.72
N LEU A 471 -2.56 20.11 34.47
CA LEU A 471 -2.63 20.82 33.19
C LEU A 471 -1.31 21.57 32.95
N ILE A 472 -0.67 21.31 31.81
CA ILE A 472 0.58 21.96 31.41
C ILE A 472 0.38 22.89 30.21
N ASP A 473 -0.50 22.56 29.26
CA ASP A 473 -0.78 23.38 28.09
C ASP A 473 -2.26 23.35 27.70
N ILE A 474 -2.76 24.40 27.05
CA ILE A 474 -4.17 24.47 26.66
C ILE A 474 -4.39 25.18 25.31
N ILE A 475 -5.30 24.62 24.51
CA ILE A 475 -5.92 25.28 23.36
C ILE A 475 -7.37 25.59 23.73
N GLY A 476 -7.76 26.86 23.65
CA GLY A 476 -9.04 27.34 24.17
C GLY A 476 -9.00 27.74 25.65
N LYS A 477 -10.10 28.32 26.14
CA LYS A 477 -10.19 28.82 27.51
C LYS A 477 -10.95 27.84 28.40
N PHE A 478 -10.34 27.38 29.48
CA PHE A 478 -11.04 26.62 30.52
C PHE A 478 -12.19 27.45 31.12
N ASP A 479 -13.38 26.86 31.18
CA ASP A 479 -14.63 27.54 31.52
C ASP A 479 -14.86 28.81 30.67
N GLY A 480 -14.50 28.74 29.39
CA GLY A 480 -14.65 29.82 28.41
C GLY A 480 -16.08 30.04 27.91
N GLY A 481 -17.00 29.13 28.25
CA GLY A 481 -18.37 29.12 27.72
C GLY A 481 -18.45 28.58 26.30
N SER A 482 -19.64 28.66 25.69
CA SER A 482 -19.94 28.01 24.41
C SER A 482 -19.49 28.78 23.16
N THR A 483 -18.67 29.83 23.32
CA THR A 483 -18.21 30.66 22.19
C THR A 483 -17.11 29.94 21.42
N ASN A 484 -17.26 29.86 20.10
CA ASN A 484 -16.25 29.26 19.23
C ASN A 484 -14.96 30.11 19.22
N PHE A 485 -13.85 29.54 19.68
CA PHE A 485 -12.53 30.16 19.59
C PHE A 485 -11.72 29.61 18.40
N ALA A 486 -12.05 28.39 17.93
CA ALA A 486 -11.36 27.71 16.85
C ALA A 486 -12.29 26.82 16.01
N ALA A 487 -13.45 27.36 15.62
CA ALA A 487 -14.33 26.72 14.63
C ALA A 487 -13.84 27.00 13.20
N ASP A 488 -13.86 25.97 12.36
CA ASP A 488 -13.41 25.86 10.98
C ASP A 488 -12.02 26.48 10.73
N VAL A 489 -11.06 26.19 11.60
CA VAL A 489 -9.69 26.71 11.50
C VAL A 489 -8.62 25.68 11.83
N THR A 490 -7.44 25.92 11.29
CA THR A 490 -6.20 25.32 11.79
C THR A 490 -5.43 26.38 12.59
N LEU A 491 -4.99 26.02 13.79
CA LEU A 491 -4.08 26.83 14.60
C LEU A 491 -2.72 26.17 14.63
N ARG A 492 -1.68 26.89 14.24
CA ARG A 492 -0.29 26.46 14.36
C ARG A 492 0.41 27.30 15.41
N ARG A 493 1.07 26.67 16.35
CA ARG A 493 1.84 27.39 17.38
C ARG A 493 2.93 28.18 16.67
N LYS A 494 3.14 29.44 17.04
CA LYS A 494 4.20 30.25 16.46
C LYS A 494 5.55 29.69 16.88
N SER A 495 6.51 29.70 15.96
CA SER A 495 7.87 29.22 16.20
C SER A 495 8.61 30.00 17.30
N SER A 496 8.16 31.21 17.63
CA SER A 496 8.69 32.00 18.76
C SER A 496 8.23 31.50 20.13
N ILE A 497 7.25 30.60 20.20
CA ILE A 497 6.73 30.07 21.45
C ILE A 497 7.48 28.81 21.81
N THR A 498 8.20 28.89 22.93
CA THR A 498 9.23 27.94 23.30
C THR A 498 8.79 27.00 24.42
N GLY A 499 7.51 26.96 24.77
CA GLY A 499 7.02 26.11 25.86
C GLY A 499 5.50 26.16 26.01
N PRO A 500 4.97 25.34 26.93
CA PRO A 500 3.53 25.25 27.14
C PRO A 500 3.00 26.45 27.92
N ASN A 501 1.71 26.73 27.77
CA ASN A 501 1.03 27.79 28.47
C ASN A 501 -0.38 27.34 28.86
N THR A 502 -0.72 27.45 30.14
CA THR A 502 -2.05 27.13 30.65
C THR A 502 -3.08 28.25 30.45
N THR A 503 -2.69 29.35 29.81
CA THR A 503 -3.57 30.47 29.43
C THR A 503 -3.53 30.65 27.92
N PHE A 504 -4.61 30.27 27.25
CA PHE A 504 -4.71 30.38 25.80
C PHE A 504 -4.77 31.84 25.33
N ASP A 505 -3.78 32.25 24.55
CA ASP A 505 -3.80 33.51 23.80
C ASP A 505 -3.64 33.22 22.30
N LYS A 506 -4.78 33.18 21.60
CA LYS A 506 -4.83 32.91 20.15
C LYS A 506 -3.97 33.88 19.35
N THR A 507 -3.97 35.16 19.69
CA THR A 507 -3.29 36.19 18.88
C THR A 507 -1.80 36.21 19.14
N ALA A 508 -1.38 36.03 20.39
CA ALA A 508 0.03 36.04 20.75
C ALA A 508 0.74 34.77 20.31
N GLU A 509 0.11 33.60 20.49
CA GLU A 509 0.82 32.32 20.43
C GLU A 509 0.54 31.50 19.17
N TRP A 510 -0.50 31.82 18.41
CA TRP A 510 -0.96 30.99 17.30
C TRP A 510 -1.09 31.77 15.99
N ASP A 511 -0.67 31.13 14.91
CA ASP A 511 -1.03 31.52 13.55
C ASP A 511 -2.32 30.78 13.16
N SER A 512 -3.27 31.49 12.56
CA SER A 512 -4.59 30.95 12.20
C SER A 512 -4.69 30.79 10.69
N TYR A 513 -5.06 29.60 10.25
CA TYR A 513 -5.24 29.23 8.86
C TYR A 513 -6.69 28.78 8.60
N PRO A 514 -7.15 28.83 7.33
CA PRO A 514 -8.46 28.29 6.95
C PRO A 514 -8.64 26.81 7.30
N ASN A 515 -9.89 26.35 7.34
CA ASN A 515 -10.21 24.93 7.51
C ASN A 515 -9.48 24.04 6.48
N ASN A 516 -9.21 22.79 6.87
CA ASN A 516 -8.49 21.81 6.04
C ASN A 516 -7.05 22.20 5.64
N THR A 517 -6.43 23.13 6.35
CA THR A 517 -5.00 23.41 6.22
C THR A 517 -4.21 22.38 7.04
N CYS A 518 -3.73 21.30 6.41
CA CYS A 518 -3.13 20.16 7.12
C CYS A 518 -1.64 19.96 6.81
N ASP A 519 -1.04 20.90 6.08
CA ASP A 519 0.31 20.85 5.55
C ASP A 519 1.42 20.98 6.60
N GLY A 520 1.07 21.38 7.83
CA GLY A 520 2.01 21.49 8.95
C GLY A 520 2.17 20.23 9.77
N ILE A 521 1.18 19.33 9.73
CA ILE A 521 1.12 18.18 10.63
C ILE A 521 2.31 17.24 10.35
N GLY A 522 2.95 16.79 11.42
CA GLY A 522 4.12 15.92 11.40
C GLY A 522 5.43 16.68 11.55
N SER A 523 5.40 18.01 11.70
CA SER A 523 6.60 18.80 11.93
C SER A 523 6.32 20.11 12.68
N HIS A 524 7.19 20.45 13.62
CA HIS A 524 7.22 21.77 14.22
C HIS A 524 8.64 22.30 14.24
N SER A 525 8.81 23.62 14.24
CA SER A 525 10.12 24.25 14.34
C SER A 525 10.04 25.45 15.26
N LEU A 526 11.06 25.60 16.10
CA LEU A 526 11.25 26.80 16.89
C LEU A 526 12.13 27.77 16.12
N ALA A 527 11.84 29.06 16.25
CA ALA A 527 12.68 30.11 15.70
C ALA A 527 14.06 29.97 16.37
N THR A 528 15.06 29.63 15.57
CA THR A 528 16.44 29.69 16.03
C THR A 528 16.74 31.15 16.38
N LEU A 529 17.36 31.38 17.55
CA LEU A 529 18.15 32.61 17.78
C LEU A 529 19.41 32.54 16.89
N SER A 530 19.22 32.35 15.59
CA SER A 530 20.25 32.51 14.58
C SER A 530 20.23 33.98 14.20
N ASN A 531 21.31 34.70 14.51
CA ASN A 531 21.61 35.91 13.74
C ASN A 531 21.59 35.49 12.27
N VAL A 532 20.79 36.16 11.46
CA VAL A 532 20.82 35.95 10.01
C VAL A 532 22.23 36.34 9.57
N ASP A 533 23.04 35.34 9.24
CA ASP A 533 24.36 35.58 8.63
C ASP A 533 24.10 36.37 7.34
N PHE A 534 24.81 37.48 7.18
CA PHE A 534 24.75 38.27 5.95
C PHE A 534 25.13 37.43 4.74
N ASP A 535 24.58 37.78 3.57
CA ASP A 535 25.21 37.38 2.31
C ASP A 535 26.65 37.93 2.33
N THR A 536 27.64 37.04 2.27
CA THR A 536 29.06 37.37 2.50
C THR A 536 29.63 38.39 1.51
N ASN A 537 28.85 38.82 0.52
CA ASN A 537 29.21 39.82 -0.49
C ASN A 537 28.96 41.28 -0.08
N GLU A 538 28.17 41.57 0.96
CA GLU A 538 27.77 42.95 1.32
C GLU A 538 28.87 43.81 1.99
N PHE A 539 30.00 43.22 2.39
CA PHE A 539 31.07 43.94 3.09
C PHE A 539 32.44 43.72 2.45
N ASN A 540 33.06 44.76 1.90
CA ASN A 540 34.40 44.65 1.33
C ASN A 540 35.46 45.16 2.31
N ILE A 541 36.44 44.32 2.63
CA ILE A 541 37.58 44.64 3.49
C ILE A 541 38.82 44.80 2.63
N TYR A 542 39.32 46.02 2.51
CA TYR A 542 40.45 46.35 1.63
C TYR A 542 41.43 47.36 2.28
N PRO A 543 42.75 47.19 2.10
CA PRO A 543 43.41 46.03 1.48
C PRO A 543 43.39 44.80 2.39
N ASN A 544 43.32 43.61 1.81
CA ASN A 544 43.45 42.33 2.51
C ASN A 544 44.16 41.33 1.58
N PRO A 545 45.46 41.03 1.78
CA PRO A 545 46.30 41.41 2.94
C PRO A 545 46.59 42.91 3.08
N SER A 546 46.77 43.39 4.30
CA SER A 546 46.97 44.78 4.73
C SER A 546 48.37 45.05 5.29
N ASN A 547 48.79 46.30 5.36
CA ASN A 547 49.98 46.78 6.09
C ASN A 547 49.66 47.32 7.51
N GLY A 548 48.49 46.99 8.05
CA GLY A 548 48.03 47.42 9.38
C GLY A 548 46.92 48.46 9.33
N ASN A 549 46.63 49.03 8.15
CA ASN A 549 45.50 49.93 7.91
C ASN A 549 44.50 49.29 6.93
N VAL A 550 43.22 49.30 7.29
CA VAL A 550 42.15 48.59 6.59
C VAL A 550 40.91 49.45 6.53
N LYS A 551 40.25 49.46 5.38
CA LYS A 551 38.92 50.03 5.18
C LYS A 551 37.89 48.91 5.00
N ILE A 552 36.76 49.06 5.66
CA ILE A 552 35.60 48.18 5.56
C ILE A 552 34.48 49.03 4.96
N ASN A 553 34.02 48.69 3.77
CA ASN A 553 32.91 49.41 3.14
C ASN A 553 31.57 48.82 3.60
N PHE A 554 30.60 49.71 3.83
CA PHE A 554 29.22 49.36 4.15
C PHE A 554 28.34 49.65 2.93
N GLU A 555 27.45 48.73 2.56
CA GLU A 555 26.54 48.94 1.41
C GLU A 555 25.48 50.00 1.68
N ASN A 556 24.87 49.99 2.87
CA ASN A 556 23.89 51.00 3.26
C ASN A 556 24.50 52.00 4.25
N SER A 557 24.71 53.25 3.81
CA SER A 557 25.33 54.27 4.65
C SER A 557 24.44 54.76 5.78
N ASN A 558 23.13 54.49 5.76
CA ASN A 558 22.15 55.06 6.70
C ASN A 558 21.87 54.18 7.92
N GLU A 559 22.59 53.06 8.06
CA GLU A 559 22.39 52.09 9.13
C GLU A 559 23.46 52.18 10.22
N LYS A 560 23.24 51.48 11.33
CA LYS A 560 24.18 51.38 12.44
C LYS A 560 24.99 50.09 12.32
N TYR A 561 26.32 50.22 12.30
CA TYR A 561 27.24 49.09 12.27
C TYR A 561 28.15 49.07 13.50
N SER A 562 28.41 47.88 14.05
CA SER A 562 29.47 47.63 15.03
C SER A 562 30.56 46.79 14.39
N VAL A 563 31.79 47.28 14.40
CA VAL A 563 32.97 46.59 13.87
C VAL A 563 33.86 46.18 15.03
N GLN A 564 34.10 44.89 15.18
CA GLN A 564 35.00 44.29 16.16
C GLN A 564 36.11 43.51 15.43
N VAL A 565 37.35 43.60 15.90
CA VAL A 565 38.47 42.79 15.39
C VAL A 565 39.05 41.95 16.50
N PHE A 566 39.23 40.67 16.25
CA PHE A 566 39.78 39.68 17.17
C PHE A 566 41.06 39.09 16.61
N SER A 567 42.05 38.82 17.46
CA SER A 567 43.21 37.99 17.09
C SER A 567 42.79 36.53 16.93
N VAL A 568 43.65 35.69 16.31
CA VAL A 568 43.42 34.23 16.24
C VAL A 568 43.29 33.54 17.60
N LEU A 569 43.74 34.18 18.69
CA LEU A 569 43.59 33.69 20.06
C LEU A 569 42.26 34.14 20.70
N GLY A 570 41.37 34.80 19.93
CA GLY A 570 40.09 35.31 20.41
C GLY A 570 40.17 36.64 21.19
N GLN A 571 41.36 37.26 21.29
CA GLN A 571 41.50 38.55 21.97
C GLN A 571 40.93 39.67 21.09
N LYS A 572 39.98 40.45 21.63
CA LYS A 572 39.44 41.64 20.96
C LYS A 572 40.50 42.76 20.93
N VAL A 573 40.92 43.18 19.74
CA VAL A 573 41.96 44.20 19.51
C VAL A 573 41.43 45.52 18.96
N PHE A 574 40.19 45.53 18.46
CA PHE A 574 39.50 46.74 18.02
C PHE A 574 37.98 46.58 18.20
N GLU A 575 37.31 47.68 18.53
CA GLU A 575 35.85 47.76 18.56
C GLU A 575 35.40 49.21 18.34
N LYS A 576 34.47 49.43 17.42
CA LYS A 576 33.86 50.75 17.22
C LYS A 576 32.48 50.64 16.55
N GLU A 577 31.56 51.51 16.97
CA GLU A 577 30.28 51.70 16.31
C GLU A 577 30.33 52.85 15.29
N TYR A 578 29.58 52.69 14.20
CA TYR A 578 29.43 53.62 13.11
C TYR A 578 27.94 53.82 12.84
N THR A 579 27.51 55.06 12.66
CA THR A 579 26.14 55.42 12.31
C THR A 579 26.21 56.45 11.19
N ASN A 580 25.35 56.32 10.17
CA ASN A 580 25.35 57.24 9.02
C ASN A 580 26.71 57.32 8.30
N SER A 581 27.42 56.19 8.17
CA SER A 581 28.73 56.10 7.53
C SER A 581 28.70 55.08 6.39
N SER A 582 29.42 55.35 5.30
CA SER A 582 29.62 54.40 4.19
C SER A 582 30.83 53.47 4.39
N SER A 583 31.61 53.67 5.46
CA SER A 583 32.76 52.80 5.77
C SER A 583 33.25 52.91 7.21
N ALA A 584 34.05 51.92 7.62
CA ALA A 584 34.89 51.93 8.80
C ALA A 584 36.37 51.87 8.43
N THR A 585 37.22 52.46 9.28
CA THR A 585 38.67 52.37 9.19
C THR A 585 39.25 51.76 10.46
N VAL A 586 40.13 50.79 10.29
CA VAL A 586 40.90 50.14 11.35
C VAL A 586 42.38 50.37 11.05
N ASN A 587 43.10 50.99 11.99
CA ASN A 587 44.48 51.42 11.78
C ASN A 587 45.42 50.78 12.82
N ASN A 588 46.71 50.72 12.48
CA ASN A 588 47.80 50.28 13.37
C ASN A 588 47.67 48.84 13.89
N LEU A 589 47.05 47.94 13.13
CA LEU A 589 47.08 46.51 13.45
C LEU A 589 48.51 45.97 13.26
N GLN A 590 48.98 45.17 14.22
CA GLN A 590 50.27 44.50 14.14
C GLN A 590 50.22 43.36 13.11
N LYS A 591 51.39 42.86 12.69
CA LYS A 591 51.48 41.70 11.80
C LYS A 591 50.78 40.48 12.41
N GLY A 592 49.88 39.86 11.66
CA GLY A 592 49.10 38.72 12.14
C GLY A 592 47.86 38.41 11.32
N VAL A 593 47.12 37.39 11.78
CA VAL A 593 45.81 37.03 11.24
C VAL A 593 44.74 37.45 12.25
N TYR A 594 43.66 38.03 11.75
CA TYR A 594 42.55 38.56 12.53
C TYR A 594 41.20 38.09 11.99
N LEU A 595 40.19 38.08 12.87
CA LEU A 595 38.79 37.92 12.53
C LEU A 595 38.07 39.24 12.74
N VAL A 596 37.47 39.79 11.70
CA VAL A 596 36.71 41.04 11.71
C VAL A 596 35.23 40.68 11.76
N LYS A 597 34.56 40.93 12.89
CA LYS A 597 33.12 40.77 13.04
C LYS A 597 32.43 42.12 12.81
N ILE A 598 31.45 42.14 11.92
CA ILE A 598 30.63 43.32 11.59
C ILE A 598 29.19 42.98 11.95
N THR A 599 28.54 43.81 12.73
CA THR A 599 27.15 43.61 13.20
C THR A 599 26.29 44.81 12.80
N ASN A 600 25.08 44.59 12.29
CA ASN A 600 24.07 45.61 12.05
C ASN A 600 22.75 45.09 12.62
N ASP A 601 22.20 45.78 13.61
CA ASP A 601 21.04 45.31 14.41
C ASP A 601 21.18 43.83 14.82
N ASN A 602 20.37 42.94 14.26
CA ASN A 602 20.34 41.49 14.56
C ASN A 602 21.12 40.64 13.54
N LYS A 603 21.87 41.25 12.64
CA LYS A 603 22.66 40.58 11.60
C LYS A 603 24.15 40.70 11.92
N SER A 604 24.95 39.65 11.71
CA SER A 604 26.40 39.72 11.88
C SER A 604 27.15 38.91 10.83
N VAL A 605 28.34 39.35 10.42
CA VAL A 605 29.25 38.61 9.53
C VAL A 605 30.66 38.63 10.11
N THR A 606 31.42 37.56 9.91
CA THR A 606 32.83 37.50 10.30
C THR A 606 33.72 37.25 9.08
N LYS A 607 34.74 38.09 8.86
CA LYS A 607 35.69 37.97 7.76
C LYS A 607 37.13 37.85 8.26
N LYS A 608 37.94 37.06 7.57
CA LYS A 608 39.37 36.94 7.84
C LYS A 608 40.11 38.17 7.29
N LEU A 609 41.00 38.74 8.10
CA LEU A 609 41.93 39.81 7.72
C LEU A 609 43.37 39.34 7.95
N ILE A 610 44.24 39.57 6.97
CA ILE A 610 45.67 39.28 7.05
C ILE A 610 46.44 40.61 7.07
N VAL A 611 47.33 40.80 8.05
CA VAL A 611 48.25 41.94 8.14
C VAL A 611 49.68 41.45 8.00
N ASN A 612 50.38 41.95 6.97
CA ASN A 612 51.72 41.50 6.56
C ASN A 612 52.87 42.25 7.24
#